data_AF-A0A5C5VAU2-F1
#
_entry.id   AF-A0A5C5VAU2-F1
#
_cell.length_a   1.000
_cell.length_b   1.000
_cell.length_c   1.000
_cell.angle_alpha   90.00
_cell.angle_beta   90.00
_cell.angle_gamma   90.00
#
_symmetry.space_group_name_H-M   'P 1'
#
loop_
_entity.id
_entity.type
_entity.pdbx_description
1 polymer ?
#
loop_
_entity_poly.entity_id
_entity_poly.type
_entity_poly.pdbx_seq_one_letter_code
_entity_poly.pdbx_strand_id
1 'polypeptide(L)'
;MYRYQPQIDACNQALESVRDIVPEALHSDVHGYINDLSEWALGIEILIDQIYEYEITVTETQCKLILNAMEHMNLGQSIRCDLIREQCRQ
;
A
#
# COMPACT_ATOMS: atom_id res chain seq x y z
N MET A 1 2.23 -22.58 7.21
CA MET A 1 1.63 -21.36 6.65
C MET A 1 1.55 -20.34 7.78
N TYR A 2 2.22 -19.20 7.65
CA TYR A 2 2.20 -18.16 8.68
C TYR A 2 0.78 -17.60 8.80
N ARG A 3 0.34 -17.33 10.05
CA ARG A 3 -1.01 -16.84 10.37
C ARG A 3 -1.43 -15.60 9.56
N TYR A 4 -0.45 -14.82 9.13
CA TYR A 4 -0.63 -13.53 8.46
C TYR A 4 -0.15 -13.51 7.01
N GLN A 5 0.10 -14.68 6.40
CA GLN A 5 0.56 -14.76 5.02
C GLN A 5 -0.36 -14.04 4.03
N PRO A 6 -1.71 -14.15 4.12
CA PRO A 6 -2.60 -13.44 3.19
C PRO A 6 -2.46 -11.91 3.26
N GLN A 7 -2.22 -11.35 4.45
CA GLN A 7 -1.98 -9.92 4.64
C GLN A 7 -0.67 -9.49 3.99
N ILE A 8 0.41 -10.24 4.27
CA ILE A 8 1.73 -9.98 3.70
C ILE A 8 1.69 -10.04 2.17
N ASP A 9 1.06 -11.08 1.62
CA ASP A 9 0.94 -11.26 0.17
C ASP A 9 0.18 -10.09 -0.48
N ALA A 10 -0.94 -9.66 0.11
CA ALA A 10 -1.70 -8.52 -0.38
C ALA A 10 -0.90 -7.21 -0.31
N CYS A 11 -0.15 -6.99 0.78
CA CYS A 11 0.70 -5.80 0.94
C CYS A 11 1.85 -5.79 -0.08
N ASN A 12 2.53 -6.92 -0.27
CA ASN A 12 3.59 -7.05 -1.26
C ASN A 12 3.07 -6.86 -2.69
N GLN A 13 1.88 -7.38 -2.99
CA GLN A 13 1.25 -7.16 -4.29
C GLN A 13 0.92 -5.69 -4.54
N ALA A 14 0.42 -4.98 -3.53
CA ALA A 14 0.19 -3.54 -3.61
C ALA A 14 1.50 -2.77 -3.84
N LEU A 15 2.55 -3.09 -3.06
CA LEU A 15 3.86 -2.45 -3.15
C LEU A 15 4.52 -2.64 -4.52
N GLU A 16 4.61 -3.88 -5.01
CA GLU A 16 5.23 -4.16 -6.30
C GLU A 16 4.44 -3.50 -7.46
N SER A 17 3.13 -3.33 -7.33
CA SER A 17 2.33 -2.69 -8.37
C SER A 17 2.70 -1.21 -8.60
N VAL A 18 3.29 -0.56 -7.61
CA VAL A 18 3.67 0.86 -7.66
C VAL A 18 5.19 1.08 -7.75
N ARG A 19 5.98 0.00 -7.86
CA ARG A 19 7.45 0.04 -7.86
C ARG A 19 8.06 1.03 -8.85
N ASP A 20 7.50 1.11 -10.06
CA ASP A 20 8.04 1.95 -11.13
C ASP A 20 7.62 3.43 -11.02
N ILE A 21 6.72 3.77 -10.09
CA ILE A 21 6.16 5.12 -9.94
C ILE A 21 6.50 5.77 -8.59
N VAL A 22 7.03 5.01 -7.64
CA VAL A 22 7.50 5.52 -6.35
C VAL A 22 9.03 5.58 -6.30
N PRO A 23 9.63 6.46 -5.48
CA PRO A 23 11.07 6.46 -5.25
C PRO A 23 11.56 5.09 -4.73
N GLU A 24 12.71 4.63 -5.22
CA GLU A 24 13.31 3.34 -4.81
C GLU A 24 13.52 3.25 -3.30
N ALA A 25 13.94 4.35 -2.66
CA ALA A 25 14.10 4.43 -1.21
C ALA A 25 12.78 4.16 -0.47
N LEU A 26 11.68 4.79 -0.93
CA LEU A 26 10.35 4.57 -0.35
C LEU A 26 9.91 3.11 -0.51
N HIS A 27 10.12 2.52 -1.69
CA HIS A 27 9.79 1.13 -1.94
C HIS A 27 10.56 0.19 -0.98
N SER A 28 11.86 0.41 -0.84
CA SER A 28 12.73 -0.37 0.05
C SER A 28 12.28 -0.25 1.51
N ASP A 29 11.96 0.96 1.97
CA ASP A 29 11.52 1.20 3.35
C ASP A 29 10.19 0.49 3.64
N VAL A 30 9.19 0.64 2.76
CA VAL A 30 7.89 -0.02 2.90
C VAL A 30 8.03 -1.55 2.86
N HIS A 31 8.90 -2.07 1.98
CA HIS A 31 9.20 -3.51 1.94
C HIS A 31 9.75 -4.01 3.30
N GLY A 32 10.66 -3.25 3.91
CA GLY A 32 11.23 -3.56 5.22
C GLY A 32 10.17 -3.59 6.34
N TYR A 33 9.25 -2.62 6.36
CA TYR A 33 8.11 -2.64 7.30
C TYR A 33 7.26 -3.91 7.14
N ILE A 34 6.92 -4.28 5.90
CA ILE A 34 6.04 -5.42 5.63
C ILE A 34 6.72 -6.75 5.98
N ASN A 35 7.96 -6.96 5.51
CA ASN A 35 8.58 -8.29 5.51
C ASN A 35 9.58 -8.50 6.65
N ASP A 36 10.31 -7.47 7.08
CA ASP A 36 11.37 -7.61 8.08
C ASP A 36 10.85 -7.30 9.49
N LEU A 37 9.97 -6.30 9.61
CA LEU A 37 9.42 -5.86 10.90
C LEU A 37 8.05 -6.44 11.21
N SER A 38 7.40 -7.10 10.25
CA SER A 38 6.00 -7.58 10.38
C SER A 38 4.99 -6.46 10.70
N GLU A 39 5.30 -5.22 10.33
CA GLU A 39 4.46 -4.04 10.49
C GLU A 39 3.74 -3.70 9.17
N TRP A 40 3.10 -4.71 8.56
CA TRP A 40 2.48 -4.59 7.23
C TRP A 40 1.44 -3.46 7.12
N ALA A 41 0.68 -3.20 8.18
CA ALA A 41 -0.32 -2.13 8.20
C ALA A 41 0.36 -0.77 8.10
N LEU A 42 1.39 -0.56 8.92
CA LEU A 42 2.17 0.67 8.91
C LEU A 42 2.86 0.88 7.56
N GLY A 43 3.44 -0.18 6.98
CA GLY A 43 4.08 -0.10 5.66
C GLY A 43 3.13 0.41 4.57
N ILE A 44 1.90 -0.14 4.50
CA ILE A 44 0.90 0.32 3.52
C ILE A 44 0.38 1.72 3.85
N GLU A 45 0.23 2.08 5.12
CA GLU A 45 -0.18 3.43 5.50
C GLU A 45 0.87 4.47 5.07
N ILE A 46 2.16 4.21 5.30
CA ILE A 46 3.27 5.04 4.82
C ILE A 46 3.23 5.17 3.30
N LEU A 47 3.01 4.05 2.59
CA LEU A 47 2.92 4.07 1.14
C LEU A 47 1.80 5.00 0.65
N ILE A 48 0.61 4.92 1.23
CA ILE A 48 -0.53 5.79 0.86
C ILE A 48 -0.22 7.25 1.17
N ASP A 49 0.33 7.53 2.36
CA ASP A 49 0.66 8.89 2.78
C ASP A 49 1.66 9.53 1.82
N GLN A 50 2.69 8.79 1.40
CA GLN A 50 3.71 9.30 0.47
C GLN A 50 3.18 9.42 -0.97
N ILE A 51 2.34 8.50 -1.44
CA ILE A 51 1.65 8.65 -2.74
C ILE A 51 0.86 9.94 -2.76
N TYR A 52 0.14 10.25 -1.68
CA TYR A 52 -0.64 11.47 -1.57
C TYR A 52 0.24 12.73 -1.44
N GLU A 53 1.27 12.69 -0.59
CA GLU A 53 2.18 13.82 -0.35
C GLU A 53 2.96 14.23 -1.60
N TYR A 54 3.39 13.26 -2.41
CA TYR A 54 4.10 13.52 -3.67
C TYR A 54 3.18 13.64 -4.89
N GLU A 55 1.86 13.62 -4.70
CA GLU A 55 0.86 13.68 -5.78
C GLU A 55 1.13 12.63 -6.88
N ILE A 56 1.53 11.42 -6.49
CA ILE A 56 1.86 10.34 -7.43
C ILE A 56 0.56 9.80 -8.03
N THR A 57 0.41 9.94 -9.34
CA THR A 57 -0.72 9.38 -10.06
C THR A 57 -0.66 7.86 -10.06
N VAL A 58 -1.70 7.23 -9.51
CA VAL A 58 -1.88 5.78 -9.50
C VAL A 58 -3.01 5.38 -10.44
N THR A 59 -2.82 4.26 -11.14
CA THR A 59 -3.86 3.67 -11.99
C THR A 59 -4.97 3.04 -11.15
N GLU A 60 -6.14 2.84 -11.76
CA GLU A 60 -7.27 2.14 -11.11
C GLU A 60 -6.88 0.74 -10.60
N THR A 61 -5.99 0.04 -11.32
CA THR A 61 -5.49 -1.28 -10.90
C THR A 61 -4.63 -1.19 -9.65
N GLN A 62 -3.67 -0.26 -9.60
CA GLN A 62 -2.82 -0.06 -8.41
C GLN A 62 -3.67 0.33 -7.19
N CYS A 63 -4.63 1.23 -7.40
CA CYS A 63 -5.60 1.60 -6.38
C CYS A 63 -6.36 0.40 -5.80
N LYS A 64 -6.88 -0.48 -6.67
CA LYS A 64 -7.60 -1.69 -6.21
C LYS A 64 -6.71 -2.59 -5.38
N LEU A 65 -5.43 -2.74 -5.74
CA LEU A 65 -4.48 -3.56 -5.00
C LEU A 65 -4.17 -2.96 -3.62
N ILE A 66 -3.97 -1.64 -3.54
CA ILE A 66 -3.77 -0.93 -2.28
C ILE A 66 -5.01 -1.05 -1.37
N LEU A 67 -6.20 -0.81 -1.91
CA LEU A 67 -7.46 -0.93 -1.16
C LEU A 67 -7.69 -2.37 -0.68
N ASN A 68 -7.40 -3.36 -1.52
CA ASN A 68 -7.50 -4.77 -1.17
C ASN A 68 -6.53 -5.14 -0.04
N ALA A 69 -5.30 -4.62 -0.04
CA ALA A 69 -4.37 -4.79 1.06
C ALA A 69 -4.94 -4.23 2.38
N MET A 70 -5.51 -3.02 2.34
CA MET A 70 -6.17 -2.39 3.49
C MET A 70 -7.36 -3.23 4.00
N GLU A 71 -8.17 -3.81 3.12
CA GLU A 71 -9.29 -4.69 3.50
C GLU A 71 -8.82 -5.96 4.23
N HIS A 72 -7.73 -6.59 3.79
CA HIS A 72 -7.15 -7.77 4.45
C HIS A 72 -6.68 -7.50 5.89
N MET A 73 -6.50 -6.23 6.23
CA MET A 73 -6.10 -5.73 7.54
C MET A 73 -7.28 -5.13 8.34
N ASN A 74 -8.52 -5.24 7.84
CA ASN A 74 -9.72 -4.59 8.37
C ASN A 74 -9.64 -3.05 8.41
N LEU A 75 -8.83 -2.45 7.53
CA LEU A 75 -8.64 -1.00 7.41
C LEU A 75 -9.37 -0.40 6.20
N GLY A 76 -10.29 -1.13 5.56
CA GLY A 76 -11.02 -0.68 4.35
C GLY A 76 -11.86 0.60 4.51
N GLN A 77 -12.09 1.03 5.76
CA GLN A 77 -12.80 2.27 6.12
C GLN A 77 -11.87 3.37 6.67
N SER A 78 -10.55 3.19 6.60
CA SER A 78 -9.58 4.23 6.98
C SER A 78 -9.70 5.45 6.06
N ILE A 79 -9.46 6.65 6.60
CA ILE A 79 -9.40 7.89 5.80
C ILE A 79 -8.38 7.79 4.65
N ARG A 80 -7.32 6.99 4.82
CA ARG A 80 -6.34 6.69 3.78
C ARG A 80 -6.94 5.97 2.56
N CYS A 81 -7.98 5.17 2.76
CA CYS A 81 -8.73 4.57 1.66
C CYS A 81 -9.51 5.62 0.86
N ASP A 82 -9.95 6.71 1.50
CA ASP A 82 -10.61 7.80 0.78
C ASP A 82 -9.61 8.64 0.00
N LEU A 83 -8.43 8.91 0.58
CA LEU A 83 -7.32 9.60 -0.11
C LEU A 83 -6.89 8.85 -1.37
N ILE A 84 -6.67 7.54 -1.28
CA ILE A 84 -6.26 6.78 -2.47
C ILE A 84 -7.39 6.75 -3.50
N ARG A 85 -8.66 6.60 -3.09
CA ARG A 85 -9.82 6.63 -4.02
C ARG A 85 -9.94 7.95 -4.77
N GLU A 86 -9.57 9.06 -4.14
CA GLU A 86 -9.53 10.36 -4.79
C GLU A 86 -8.45 10.40 -5.89
N GLN A 87 -7.26 9.87 -5.59
CA GLN A 87 -6.16 9.77 -6.57
C GLN A 87 -6.53 8.90 -7.78
N CYS A 88 -7.34 7.84 -7.62
CA CYS A 88 -7.77 7.00 -8.74
C CYS A 88 -8.75 7.67 -9.71
N ARG A 89 -9.36 8.80 -9.33
CA ARG A 89 -10.38 9.49 -10.13
C ARG A 89 -9.81 10.59 -11.02
N GLN A 90 -8.56 10.96 -10.80
CA GLN A 90 -7.83 11.98 -11.57
C GLN A 90 -7.29 11.38 -12.87
#